data_AF-A0A941AWF2-F1
#
_entry.id   AF-A0A941AWF2-F1
#
_cell.length_a   1.000
_cell.length_b   1.000
_cell.length_c   1.000
_cell.angle_alpha   90.00
_cell.angle_beta   90.00
_cell.angle_gamma   90.00
#
_symmetry.space_group_name_H-M   'P 1'
#
loop_
_entity.id
_entity.type
_entity.pdbx_description
1 polymer ?
#
loop_
_entity_poly.entity_id
_entity_poly.type
_entity_poly.pdbx_seq_one_letter_code
_entity_poly.pdbx_strand_id
1 'polypeptide(L)'
;MMRRLFLMFAIALAAVATAQAETRAWVDGGRGSVGEELVLNIETDQATAAPDLSPLMRDFTLADQSSSRSVQWVNGSVKAKTTYAIALVPRREGQVTIPAIRVGNEFSRPVVVQVSAAGAGSQPASQDRSVAFFETLVDDTQPYVQQSVGLTVRFNYTDAIASGSFGIDTPDGASMQQVGQDRFSARIVGGREYKVAERQYVLVPERSGRLVIPAPQFQGRSNGDLFGAFFGGGGEPVRIGGQARVLDVQAQPAHAPQPWLPLRDLRLRYAGAAQAARTGEAATLTVEAVAEGATQAQMPELPAPSVPGAQVFADTPQFDETFVDGVPRVKATRRFSIVPSRPGNLRVPGMRLSWWDVRADAAKVASLPDLTLAVAPGGGMSTAGLPPAQDSSAPESEDAATLPPRVPAQVWPWLAAGFALLWLLTLLWALSRRRHPAPVRALPLGASAETDAVVAPWYAASDLKRALDTGTLDEIGGVLRGMHAPPLADLDAVLAELAEPSQREAVEQLRRARWADGDGPLARAALRTAFRNGPVWRAAKVAKPGPLPPLYPER
;
A
#
# COMPACT_ATOMS: atom_id res chain seq x y z
N MET A 1 29.88 -25.24 -43.70
CA MET A 1 28.92 -25.58 -42.63
C MET A 1 28.86 -24.48 -41.55
N MET A 2 29.99 -23.99 -41.02
CA MET A 2 30.04 -22.90 -40.03
C MET A 2 29.32 -21.61 -40.42
N ARG A 3 29.38 -21.21 -41.70
CA ARG A 3 28.72 -19.98 -42.19
C ARG A 3 27.18 -20.05 -42.20
N ARG A 4 26.61 -21.27 -42.29
CA ARG A 4 25.15 -21.50 -42.17
C ARG A 4 24.73 -21.60 -40.70
N LEU A 5 25.61 -22.10 -39.83
CA LEU A 5 25.37 -22.16 -38.38
C LEU A 5 25.41 -20.76 -37.74
N PHE A 6 26.31 -19.88 -38.20
CA PHE A 6 26.37 -18.48 -37.77
C PHE A 6 25.13 -17.68 -38.23
N LEU A 7 24.61 -17.97 -39.43
CA LEU A 7 23.39 -17.34 -39.94
C LEU A 7 22.15 -17.79 -39.16
N MET A 8 22.05 -19.08 -38.81
CA MET A 8 20.95 -19.58 -37.97
C MET A 8 21.03 -19.06 -36.53
N PHE A 9 22.24 -18.90 -35.97
CA PHE A 9 22.42 -18.31 -34.64
C PHE A 9 22.07 -16.81 -34.62
N ALA A 10 22.40 -16.07 -35.68
CA ALA A 10 22.00 -14.67 -35.84
C ALA A 10 20.48 -14.49 -36.02
N ILE A 11 19.81 -15.43 -36.69
CA ILE A 11 18.33 -15.43 -36.85
C ILE A 11 17.64 -15.85 -35.54
N ALA A 12 18.21 -16.77 -34.76
CA ALA A 12 17.68 -17.16 -33.45
C ALA A 12 17.85 -16.05 -32.39
N LEU A 13 18.91 -15.23 -32.49
CA LEU A 13 19.12 -14.08 -31.61
C LEU A 13 18.25 -12.86 -31.98
N ALA A 14 17.78 -12.78 -33.23
CA ALA A 14 16.81 -11.79 -33.69
C ALA A 14 15.35 -12.13 -33.31
N ALA A 15 15.09 -13.35 -32.80
CA ALA A 15 13.78 -13.80 -32.33
C ALA A 15 13.56 -13.60 -30.82
N VAL A 16 14.48 -12.92 -30.12
CA VAL A 16 14.20 -12.39 -28.78
C VAL A 16 13.20 -11.26 -28.97
N ALA A 17 11.93 -11.59 -28.77
CA ALA A 17 10.80 -10.69 -28.84
C ALA A 17 11.14 -9.36 -28.18
N THR A 18 11.15 -8.30 -28.99
CA THR A 18 10.91 -6.96 -28.49
C THR A 18 9.51 -6.98 -27.89
N ALA A 19 9.43 -7.12 -26.56
CA ALA A 19 8.25 -6.71 -25.81
C ALA A 19 8.16 -5.18 -25.96
N GLN A 20 7.62 -4.74 -27.09
CA GLN A 20 7.16 -3.37 -27.30
C GLN A 20 5.99 -3.20 -26.34
N ALA A 21 6.08 -2.19 -25.48
CA ALA A 21 4.98 -1.77 -24.66
C ALA A 21 3.79 -1.46 -25.58
N GLU A 22 2.62 -1.99 -25.25
CA GLU A 22 1.46 -1.96 -26.14
C GLU A 22 0.47 -0.91 -25.62
N THR A 23 0.20 0.11 -26.43
CA THR A 23 -0.95 0.99 -26.21
C THR A 23 -2.23 0.15 -26.17
N ARG A 24 -2.93 0.15 -25.02
CA ARG A 24 -4.11 -0.68 -24.79
C ARG A 24 -5.34 0.17 -24.52
N ALA A 25 -6.50 -0.29 -24.99
CA ALA A 25 -7.79 0.34 -24.74
C ALA A 25 -8.77 -0.66 -24.14
N TRP A 26 -9.59 -0.24 -23.17
CA TRP A 26 -10.66 -1.04 -22.59
C TRP A 26 -11.80 -0.17 -22.06
N VAL A 27 -12.99 -0.77 -21.90
CA VAL A 27 -14.16 -0.14 -21.30
C VAL A 27 -14.52 -0.92 -20.04
N ASP A 28 -14.72 -0.22 -18.94
CA ASP A 28 -15.10 -0.85 -17.67
C ASP A 28 -16.53 -1.42 -17.80
N GLY A 29 -16.68 -2.73 -17.62
CA GLY A 29 -17.98 -3.42 -17.64
C GLY A 29 -18.49 -3.93 -19.00
N GLY A 30 -17.88 -3.54 -20.13
CA GLY A 30 -18.15 -4.10 -21.48
C GLY A 30 -19.60 -4.01 -22.01
N ARG A 31 -20.50 -3.38 -21.25
CA ARG A 31 -21.93 -3.22 -21.53
C ARG A 31 -22.33 -1.79 -21.18
N GLY A 32 -23.23 -1.19 -21.95
CA GLY A 32 -23.75 0.15 -21.69
C GLY A 32 -25.16 0.33 -22.24
N SER A 33 -25.78 1.49 -22.00
CA SER A 33 -27.10 1.82 -22.54
C SER A 33 -27.03 3.01 -23.50
N VAL A 34 -27.95 3.08 -24.46
CA VAL A 34 -28.07 4.27 -25.32
C VAL A 34 -28.34 5.49 -24.46
N GLY A 35 -27.55 6.56 -24.63
CA GLY A 35 -27.67 7.79 -23.85
C GLY A 35 -27.03 7.76 -22.45
N GLU A 36 -26.44 6.63 -22.04
CA GLU A 36 -25.68 6.49 -20.79
C GLU A 36 -24.17 6.60 -21.08
N GLU A 37 -23.44 7.23 -20.17
CA GLU A 37 -22.00 7.47 -20.33
C GLU A 37 -21.19 6.21 -19.99
N LEU A 38 -20.25 5.84 -20.88
CA LEU A 38 -19.27 4.78 -20.66
C LEU A 38 -17.86 5.34 -20.79
N VAL A 39 -16.94 4.86 -19.95
CA VAL A 39 -15.56 5.35 -19.92
C VAL A 39 -14.66 4.41 -20.73
N LEU A 40 -14.05 4.95 -21.79
CA LEU A 40 -12.97 4.31 -22.53
C LEU A 40 -11.62 4.70 -21.90
N ASN A 41 -10.93 3.72 -21.33
CA ASN A 41 -9.59 3.89 -20.83
C ASN A 41 -8.57 3.52 -21.92
N ILE A 42 -7.58 4.39 -22.17
CA ILE A 42 -6.46 4.17 -23.10
C ILE A 42 -5.15 4.37 -22.35
N GLU A 43 -4.40 3.29 -22.13
CA GLU A 43 -3.08 3.34 -21.50
C GLU A 43 -1.99 3.26 -22.57
N THR A 44 -1.01 4.17 -22.50
CA THR A 44 0.14 4.25 -23.40
C THR A 44 1.40 4.62 -22.61
N ASP A 45 2.57 4.29 -23.13
CA ASP A 45 3.87 4.81 -22.66
C ASP A 45 4.38 5.98 -23.52
N GLN A 46 3.62 6.36 -24.55
CA GLN A 46 3.87 7.52 -25.40
C GLN A 46 3.56 8.82 -24.65
N ALA A 47 4.47 9.22 -23.76
CA ALA A 47 4.26 10.24 -22.72
C ALA A 47 3.84 11.65 -23.20
N THR A 48 3.92 11.95 -24.49
CA THR A 48 3.65 13.29 -25.05
C THR A 48 2.59 13.27 -26.16
N ALA A 49 2.04 12.11 -26.53
CA ALA A 49 1.09 12.00 -27.64
C ALA A 49 -0.36 11.83 -27.15
N ALA A 50 -1.26 12.71 -27.58
CA ALA A 50 -2.69 12.57 -27.31
C ALA A 50 -3.35 11.53 -28.24
N PRO A 51 -4.41 10.83 -27.78
CA PRO A 51 -5.16 9.89 -28.61
C PRO A 51 -5.98 10.62 -29.68
N ASP A 52 -6.01 10.08 -30.90
CA ASP A 52 -6.91 10.54 -31.97
C ASP A 52 -8.32 9.96 -31.78
N LEU A 53 -9.24 10.80 -31.31
CA LEU A 53 -10.62 10.43 -30.99
C LEU A 53 -11.58 10.59 -32.18
N SER A 54 -11.13 11.11 -33.32
CA SER A 54 -11.96 11.34 -34.51
C SER A 54 -12.75 10.10 -34.95
N PRO A 55 -12.19 8.87 -34.92
CA PRO A 55 -12.92 7.66 -35.29
C PRO A 55 -14.12 7.33 -34.39
N LEU A 56 -14.17 7.85 -33.15
CA LEU A 56 -15.23 7.58 -32.18
C LEU A 56 -16.49 8.41 -32.42
N MET A 57 -16.34 9.59 -33.04
CA MET A 57 -17.43 10.56 -33.19
C MET A 57 -18.58 10.07 -34.10
N ARG A 58 -18.36 9.00 -34.88
CA ARG A 58 -19.39 8.37 -35.72
C ARG A 58 -20.47 7.67 -34.87
N ASP A 59 -20.02 6.92 -33.87
CA ASP A 59 -20.88 6.01 -33.10
C ASP A 59 -21.11 6.50 -31.66
N PHE A 60 -20.31 7.47 -31.20
CA PHE A 60 -20.34 8.03 -29.85
C PHE A 60 -20.39 9.56 -29.87
N THR A 61 -20.97 10.16 -28.83
CA THR A 61 -20.75 11.56 -28.48
C THR A 61 -19.66 11.61 -27.41
N LEU A 62 -18.63 12.41 -27.63
CA LEU A 62 -17.57 12.65 -26.64
C LEU A 62 -18.10 13.64 -25.60
N ALA A 63 -18.01 13.28 -24.32
CA ALA A 63 -18.37 14.17 -23.22
C ALA A 63 -17.10 14.82 -22.63
N ASP A 64 -16.46 14.16 -21.67
CA ASP A 64 -15.23 14.60 -21.02
C ASP A 64 -14.02 13.71 -21.31
N GLN A 65 -12.82 14.29 -21.23
CA GLN A 65 -11.55 13.59 -21.34
C GLN A 65 -10.66 13.97 -20.16
N SER A 66 -10.11 12.98 -19.48
CA SER A 66 -9.08 13.17 -18.45
C SER A 66 -7.84 12.34 -18.77
N SER A 67 -6.68 12.73 -18.21
CA SER A 67 -5.44 11.97 -18.35
C SER A 67 -4.69 11.93 -17.03
N SER A 68 -4.12 10.77 -16.71
CA SER A 68 -3.30 10.55 -15.53
C SER A 68 -1.94 9.98 -15.94
N ARG A 69 -0.86 10.43 -15.28
CA ARG A 69 0.51 9.99 -15.57
C ARG A 69 1.13 9.36 -14.34
N SER A 70 1.64 8.13 -14.51
CA SER A 70 2.37 7.40 -13.49
C SER A 70 3.83 7.25 -13.91
N VAL A 71 4.76 7.54 -13.00
CA VAL A 71 6.21 7.39 -13.23
C VAL A 71 6.74 6.39 -12.22
N GLN A 72 7.28 5.28 -12.71
CA GLN A 72 7.84 4.21 -11.90
C GLN A 72 9.35 4.10 -12.15
N TRP A 73 10.13 4.08 -11.07
CA TRP A 73 11.58 3.88 -11.12
C TRP A 73 11.91 2.43 -10.79
N VAL A 74 12.52 1.71 -11.74
CA VAL A 74 12.93 0.31 -11.56
C VAL A 74 14.33 0.12 -12.13
N ASN A 75 15.27 -0.38 -11.30
CA ASN A 75 16.66 -0.66 -11.67
C ASN A 75 17.38 0.48 -12.41
N GLY A 76 17.22 1.73 -11.95
CA GLY A 76 17.87 2.90 -12.55
C GLY A 76 17.27 3.37 -13.89
N SER A 77 16.19 2.73 -14.36
CA SER A 77 15.43 3.15 -15.54
C SER A 77 14.09 3.78 -15.15
N VAL A 78 13.74 4.89 -15.80
CA VAL A 78 12.47 5.60 -15.62
C VAL A 78 11.46 5.01 -16.61
N LYS A 79 10.35 4.44 -16.11
CA LYS A 79 9.20 4.05 -16.94
C LYS A 79 8.03 4.98 -16.64
N ALA A 80 7.53 5.69 -17.65
CA ALA A 80 6.34 6.52 -17.53
C ALA A 80 5.18 5.88 -18.29
N LYS A 81 3.98 5.87 -17.70
CA LYS A 81 2.73 5.47 -18.34
C LYS A 81 1.71 6.59 -18.22
N THR A 82 0.96 6.81 -19.29
CA THR A 82 -0.14 7.77 -19.35
C THR A 82 -1.44 7.01 -19.63
N THR A 83 -2.46 7.25 -18.83
CA THR A 83 -3.81 6.67 -19.05
C THR A 83 -4.79 7.80 -19.35
N TYR A 84 -5.44 7.74 -20.50
CA TYR A 84 -6.53 8.63 -20.90
C TYR A 84 -7.87 7.96 -20.57
N ALA A 85 -8.76 8.65 -19.88
CA ALA A 85 -10.14 8.24 -19.68
C ALA A 85 -11.04 9.15 -20.51
N ILE A 86 -11.77 8.58 -21.46
CA ILE A 86 -12.62 9.29 -22.42
C ILE A 86 -14.06 8.85 -22.19
N ALA A 87 -14.91 9.79 -21.82
CA ALA A 87 -16.34 9.57 -21.69
C ALA A 87 -17.01 9.52 -23.06
N LEU A 88 -17.64 8.39 -23.34
CA LEU A 88 -18.35 8.10 -24.57
C LEU A 88 -19.84 7.92 -24.27
N VAL A 89 -20.71 8.56 -25.06
CA VAL A 89 -22.15 8.33 -25.00
C VAL A 89 -22.58 7.62 -26.30
N PRO A 90 -23.03 6.36 -26.25
CA PRO A 90 -23.45 5.63 -27.45
C PRO A 90 -24.66 6.27 -28.14
N ARG A 91 -24.59 6.39 -29.46
CA ARG A 91 -25.68 6.96 -30.28
C ARG A 91 -26.71 5.93 -30.74
N ARG A 92 -26.38 4.64 -30.67
CA ARG A 92 -27.23 3.53 -31.14
C ARG A 92 -27.09 2.29 -30.26
N GLU A 93 -28.14 1.49 -30.22
CA GLU A 93 -28.17 0.18 -29.56
C GLU A 93 -27.53 -0.92 -30.43
N GLY A 94 -27.26 -2.07 -29.81
CA GLY A 94 -26.63 -3.23 -30.44
C GLY A 94 -25.14 -3.35 -30.12
N GLN A 95 -24.46 -4.21 -30.88
CA GLN A 95 -23.02 -4.40 -30.74
C GLN A 95 -22.29 -3.24 -31.44
N VAL A 96 -21.61 -2.39 -30.68
CA VAL A 96 -20.89 -1.22 -31.18
C VAL A 96 -19.40 -1.42 -30.98
N THR A 97 -18.63 -1.35 -32.07
CA THR A 97 -17.17 -1.50 -32.05
C THR A 97 -16.49 -0.14 -31.93
N ILE A 98 -15.73 0.05 -30.86
CA ILE A 98 -14.74 1.11 -30.70
C ILE A 98 -13.56 0.75 -31.61
N PRO A 99 -13.26 1.55 -32.65
CA PRO A 99 -12.15 1.28 -33.56
C PRO A 99 -10.80 1.37 -32.85
N ALA A 100 -9.74 0.87 -33.50
CA ALA A 100 -8.37 1.08 -33.06
C ALA A 100 -8.06 2.59 -32.95
N ILE A 101 -7.59 3.04 -31.78
CA ILE A 101 -7.30 4.44 -31.49
C ILE A 101 -5.80 4.67 -31.61
N ARG A 102 -5.42 5.67 -32.39
CA ARG A 102 -4.02 6.04 -32.59
C ARG A 102 -3.52 6.89 -31.42
N VAL A 103 -2.37 6.55 -30.84
CA VAL A 103 -1.67 7.35 -29.84
C VAL A 103 -0.22 7.49 -30.26
N GLY A 104 0.15 8.66 -30.80
CA GLY A 104 1.46 8.86 -31.41
C GLY A 104 1.68 7.95 -32.63
N ASN A 105 2.61 7.01 -32.51
CA ASN A 105 2.92 6.03 -33.57
C ASN A 105 2.32 4.63 -33.32
N GLU A 106 1.55 4.45 -32.24
CA GLU A 106 0.93 3.18 -31.88
C GLU A 106 -0.59 3.23 -32.05
N PHE A 107 -1.20 2.05 -32.14
CA PHE A 107 -2.65 1.88 -32.22
C PHE A 107 -3.12 0.93 -31.13
N SER A 108 -4.25 1.26 -30.49
CA SER A 108 -4.94 0.33 -29.61
C SER A 108 -5.64 -0.78 -30.39
N ARG A 109 -6.00 -1.86 -29.70
CA ARG A 109 -6.89 -2.88 -30.26
C ARG A 109 -8.35 -2.38 -30.26
N PRO A 110 -9.15 -2.73 -31.28
CA PRO A 110 -10.59 -2.44 -31.27
C PRO A 110 -11.28 -3.09 -30.06
N VAL A 111 -12.23 -2.38 -29.46
CA VAL A 111 -13.00 -2.85 -28.30
C VAL A 111 -14.47 -2.98 -28.70
N VAL A 112 -15.08 -4.14 -28.43
CA VAL A 112 -16.50 -4.37 -28.74
C VAL A 112 -17.33 -4.13 -27.47
N VAL A 113 -18.35 -3.28 -27.58
CA VAL A 113 -19.25 -2.92 -26.48
C VAL A 113 -20.67 -3.32 -26.84
N GLN A 114 -21.38 -3.96 -25.91
CA GLN A 114 -22.81 -4.27 -26.09
C GLN A 114 -23.67 -3.13 -25.54
N VAL A 115 -24.46 -2.48 -26.39
CA VAL A 115 -25.33 -1.36 -26.00
C VAL A 115 -26.80 -1.80 -25.99
N SER A 116 -27.48 -1.66 -24.85
CA SER A 116 -28.92 -1.96 -24.70
C SER A 116 -29.79 -0.71 -24.84
N ALA A 117 -31.08 -0.92 -25.15
CA ALA A 117 -32.09 0.14 -25.16
C ALA A 117 -32.14 0.86 -23.81
N ALA A 118 -32.32 2.19 -23.85
CA ALA A 118 -32.44 3.02 -22.65
C ALA A 118 -33.56 2.49 -21.74
N GLY A 119 -33.23 2.15 -20.49
CA GLY A 119 -34.20 1.72 -19.47
C GLY A 119 -34.47 0.22 -19.34
N ALA A 120 -33.76 -0.65 -20.06
CA ALA A 120 -33.94 -2.12 -19.93
C ALA A 120 -33.13 -2.78 -18.80
N GLY A 121 -32.29 -2.02 -18.08
CA GLY A 121 -31.58 -2.48 -16.88
C GLY A 121 -32.16 -1.84 -15.63
N SER A 122 -33.10 -2.52 -14.97
CA SER A 122 -33.72 -2.05 -13.74
C SER A 122 -32.74 -2.05 -12.55
N GLN A 123 -31.99 -0.97 -12.39
CA GLN A 123 -31.61 -0.44 -11.07
C GLN A 123 -32.47 0.82 -10.89
N PRO A 124 -33.16 1.03 -9.74
CA PRO A 124 -34.07 2.15 -9.61
C PRO A 124 -33.27 3.47 -9.63
N ALA A 125 -33.23 4.11 -10.81
CA ALA A 125 -32.76 5.47 -11.03
C ALA A 125 -33.81 6.49 -10.55
N SER A 126 -34.29 6.30 -9.32
CA SER A 126 -35.00 7.31 -8.55
C SER A 126 -34.12 7.71 -7.36
N GLN A 127 -32.90 8.17 -7.66
CA GLN A 127 -32.16 9.06 -6.77
C GLN A 127 -31.91 10.36 -7.53
N ASP A 128 -32.96 11.17 -7.47
CA ASP A 128 -32.94 12.60 -7.66
C ASP A 128 -31.68 13.22 -7.05
N ARG A 129 -30.87 13.93 -7.85
CA ARG A 129 -30.03 15.09 -7.47
C ARG A 129 -29.40 15.10 -6.06
N SER A 130 -29.03 13.96 -5.48
CA SER A 130 -28.63 13.88 -4.07
C SER A 130 -27.21 14.42 -3.89
N VAL A 131 -26.98 15.21 -2.85
CA VAL A 131 -25.65 15.73 -2.49
C VAL A 131 -24.64 14.61 -2.22
N ALA A 132 -25.11 13.43 -1.80
CA ALA A 132 -24.30 12.24 -1.66
C ALA A 132 -25.15 10.97 -1.56
N PHE A 133 -24.55 9.82 -1.88
CA PHE A 133 -25.16 8.50 -1.80
C PHE A 133 -24.12 7.40 -1.60
N PHE A 134 -24.57 6.21 -1.18
CA PHE A 134 -23.72 5.02 -1.02
C PHE A 134 -23.93 4.01 -2.14
N GLU A 135 -22.85 3.39 -2.57
CA GLU A 135 -22.87 2.13 -3.32
C GLU A 135 -22.20 1.04 -2.49
N THR A 136 -22.86 -0.11 -2.37
CA THR A 136 -22.32 -1.30 -1.72
C THR A 136 -22.21 -2.42 -2.74
N LEU A 137 -20.99 -2.88 -2.94
CA LEU A 137 -20.60 -3.94 -3.86
C LEU A 137 -20.13 -5.14 -3.04
N VAL A 138 -20.61 -6.33 -3.39
CA VAL A 138 -20.22 -7.59 -2.77
C VAL A 138 -19.72 -8.52 -3.87
N ASP A 139 -18.60 -9.19 -3.65
CA ASP A 139 -17.97 -10.06 -4.64
C ASP A 139 -18.67 -11.42 -4.81
N ASP A 140 -19.51 -11.83 -3.86
CA ASP A 140 -20.35 -13.02 -3.89
C ASP A 140 -21.63 -12.80 -3.06
N THR A 141 -22.79 -13.08 -3.67
CA THR A 141 -24.10 -12.93 -3.01
C THR A 141 -24.60 -14.22 -2.36
N GLN A 142 -24.00 -15.36 -2.71
CA GLN A 142 -24.35 -16.68 -2.20
C GLN A 142 -23.11 -17.43 -1.68
N PRO A 143 -22.34 -16.82 -0.76
CA PRO A 143 -21.08 -17.41 -0.30
C PRO A 143 -21.33 -18.65 0.55
N TYR A 144 -20.35 -19.54 0.61
CA TYR A 144 -20.33 -20.58 1.62
C TYR A 144 -20.03 -20.04 3.03
N VAL A 145 -20.47 -20.77 4.05
CA VAL A 145 -20.05 -20.52 5.43
C VAL A 145 -18.51 -20.57 5.53
N GLN A 146 -17.91 -19.62 6.25
CA GLN A 146 -16.46 -19.40 6.33
C GLN A 146 -15.76 -19.05 5.00
N GLN A 147 -16.48 -18.79 3.90
CA GLN A 147 -15.88 -18.19 2.70
C GLN A 147 -15.58 -16.71 2.96
N SER A 148 -14.40 -16.24 2.56
CA SER A 148 -14.13 -14.80 2.56
C SER A 148 -14.86 -14.12 1.42
N VAL A 149 -15.60 -13.06 1.75
CA VAL A 149 -16.39 -12.24 0.84
C VAL A 149 -15.83 -10.83 0.85
N GLY A 150 -15.42 -10.35 -0.32
CA GLY A 150 -15.06 -8.97 -0.55
C GLY A 150 -16.26 -8.03 -0.49
N LEU A 151 -16.21 -7.02 0.37
CA LEU A 151 -17.22 -5.99 0.52
C LEU A 151 -16.60 -4.61 0.26
N THR A 152 -17.07 -3.91 -0.75
CA THR A 152 -16.62 -2.56 -1.10
C THR A 152 -17.75 -1.57 -0.86
N VAL A 153 -17.50 -0.59 0.01
CA VAL A 153 -18.41 0.52 0.30
C VAL A 153 -17.85 1.79 -0.35
N ARG A 154 -18.62 2.38 -1.26
CA ARG A 154 -18.30 3.66 -1.90
C ARG A 154 -19.26 4.73 -1.42
N PHE A 155 -18.71 5.79 -0.87
CA PHE A 155 -19.44 7.01 -0.56
C PHE A 155 -19.19 8.03 -1.66
N ASN A 156 -20.22 8.32 -2.46
CA ASN A 156 -20.19 9.30 -3.54
C ASN A 156 -20.77 10.61 -3.01
N TYR A 157 -20.02 11.70 -3.04
CA TYR A 157 -20.44 12.99 -2.50
C TYR A 157 -19.95 14.18 -3.32
N THR A 158 -20.67 15.29 -3.25
CA THR A 158 -20.26 16.56 -3.88
C THR A 158 -19.51 17.47 -2.90
N ASP A 159 -19.05 18.63 -3.36
CA ASP A 159 -18.39 19.66 -2.52
C ASP A 159 -19.27 20.26 -1.41
N ALA A 160 -20.57 19.92 -1.39
CA ALA A 160 -21.45 20.32 -0.30
C ALA A 160 -21.21 19.52 0.99
N ILE A 161 -20.33 18.50 1.00
CA ILE A 161 -19.87 17.84 2.22
C ILE A 161 -18.48 18.35 2.60
N ALA A 162 -18.37 18.93 3.80
CA ALA A 162 -17.15 19.57 4.29
C ALA A 162 -16.21 18.57 4.96
N SER A 163 -16.75 17.73 5.84
CA SER A 163 -15.99 16.74 6.62
C SER A 163 -16.91 15.71 7.24
N GLY A 164 -16.38 14.54 7.59
CA GLY A 164 -17.12 13.49 8.28
C GLY A 164 -16.46 12.13 8.15
N SER A 165 -17.13 11.10 8.66
CA SER A 165 -16.72 9.71 8.50
C SER A 165 -17.86 8.88 7.94
N PHE A 166 -17.51 7.90 7.10
CA PHE A 166 -18.42 6.84 6.70
C PHE A 166 -17.97 5.51 7.26
N GLY A 167 -18.90 4.58 7.39
CA GLY A 167 -18.63 3.23 7.84
C GLY A 167 -19.86 2.34 7.71
N ILE A 168 -19.66 1.08 8.04
CA ILE A 168 -20.70 0.07 8.09
C ILE A 168 -20.48 -0.77 9.34
N ASP A 169 -21.57 -1.10 10.03
CA ASP A 169 -21.49 -1.91 11.24
C ASP A 169 -21.26 -3.37 10.86
N THR A 170 -20.61 -4.14 11.74
CA THR A 170 -20.35 -5.57 11.51
C THR A 170 -21.69 -6.32 11.49
N PRO A 171 -21.99 -7.11 10.44
CA PRO A 171 -23.22 -7.90 10.39
C PRO A 171 -23.29 -8.97 11.49
N ASP A 172 -24.47 -9.20 12.05
CA ASP A 172 -24.69 -10.28 13.02
C ASP A 172 -24.44 -11.66 12.38
N GLY A 173 -23.58 -12.47 12.99
CA GLY A 173 -23.24 -13.81 12.49
C GLY A 173 -22.20 -13.81 11.36
N ALA A 174 -21.45 -12.73 11.23
CA ALA A 174 -20.25 -12.65 10.40
C ALA A 174 -19.16 -11.84 11.11
N SER A 175 -17.90 -12.16 10.83
CA SER A 175 -16.77 -11.30 11.18
C SER A 175 -16.45 -10.38 10.02
N MET A 176 -16.05 -9.14 10.31
CA MET A 176 -15.74 -8.15 9.29
C MET A 176 -14.47 -7.39 9.65
N GLN A 177 -13.55 -7.25 8.70
CA GLN A 177 -12.30 -6.52 8.87
C GLN A 177 -12.08 -5.57 7.70
N GLN A 178 -11.75 -4.31 7.98
CA GLN A 178 -11.31 -3.37 6.95
C GLN A 178 -9.96 -3.81 6.40
N VAL A 179 -9.78 -3.69 5.08
CA VAL A 179 -8.50 -3.96 4.43
C VAL A 179 -7.97 -2.74 3.69
N GLY A 180 -6.70 -2.44 3.97
CA GLY A 180 -6.00 -1.30 3.40
C GLY A 180 -6.51 0.04 3.93
N GLN A 181 -6.10 1.10 3.25
CA GLN A 181 -6.54 2.47 3.51
C GLN A 181 -7.66 2.85 2.56
N ASP A 182 -8.45 3.86 2.94
CA ASP A 182 -9.49 4.42 2.08
C ASP A 182 -8.89 4.97 0.78
N ARG A 183 -9.56 4.69 -0.34
CA ARG A 183 -9.15 5.17 -1.66
C ARG A 183 -10.07 6.32 -2.08
N PHE A 184 -9.48 7.39 -2.57
CA PHE A 184 -10.23 8.57 -3.03
C PHE A 184 -10.10 8.70 -4.55
N SER A 185 -11.22 8.95 -5.21
CA SER A 185 -11.30 9.19 -6.65
C SER A 185 -12.41 10.18 -6.96
N ALA A 186 -12.62 10.51 -8.24
CA ALA A 186 -13.75 11.29 -8.69
C ALA A 186 -14.42 10.58 -9.88
N ARG A 187 -15.73 10.73 -10.02
CA ARG A 187 -16.49 10.20 -11.16
C ARG A 187 -17.68 11.10 -11.47
N ILE A 188 -18.13 11.06 -12.72
CA ILE A 188 -19.35 11.75 -13.14
C ILE A 188 -20.51 10.76 -13.12
N VAL A 189 -21.64 11.15 -12.51
CA VAL A 189 -22.87 10.35 -12.46
C VAL A 189 -24.03 11.26 -12.81
N GLY A 190 -24.73 10.97 -13.91
CA GLY A 190 -25.86 11.78 -14.38
C GLY A 190 -25.46 13.23 -14.70
N GLY A 191 -24.26 13.46 -15.25
CA GLY A 191 -23.74 14.79 -15.59
C GLY A 191 -23.29 15.64 -14.40
N ARG A 192 -23.16 15.04 -13.20
CA ARG A 192 -22.65 15.70 -12.00
C ARG A 192 -21.39 14.99 -11.50
N GLU A 193 -20.35 15.76 -11.19
CA GLU A 193 -19.13 15.24 -10.58
C GLU A 193 -19.34 14.90 -9.10
N TYR A 194 -18.87 13.72 -8.71
CA TYR A 194 -18.83 13.23 -7.35
C TYR A 194 -17.40 12.84 -6.98
N LYS A 195 -16.98 13.23 -5.78
CA LYS A 195 -15.86 12.62 -5.07
C LYS A 195 -16.32 11.26 -4.55
N VAL A 196 -15.44 10.27 -4.64
CA VAL A 196 -15.70 8.90 -4.23
C VAL A 196 -14.69 8.52 -3.17
N ALA A 197 -15.17 8.24 -1.96
CA ALA A 197 -14.38 7.58 -0.92
C ALA A 197 -14.74 6.09 -0.90
N GLU A 198 -13.78 5.24 -1.22
CA GLU A 198 -13.93 3.78 -1.27
C GLU A 198 -13.23 3.14 -0.07
N ARG A 199 -13.96 2.27 0.64
CA ARG A 199 -13.42 1.43 1.71
C ARG A 199 -13.73 -0.03 1.43
N GLN A 200 -12.71 -0.88 1.62
CA GLN A 200 -12.79 -2.31 1.35
C GLN A 200 -12.75 -3.09 2.66
N TYR A 201 -13.54 -4.16 2.72
CA TYR A 201 -13.68 -5.06 3.85
C TYR A 201 -13.61 -6.51 3.38
N VAL A 202 -13.14 -7.38 4.26
CA VAL A 202 -13.44 -8.82 4.21
C VAL A 202 -14.57 -9.09 5.17
N LEU A 203 -15.59 -9.77 4.67
CA LEU A 203 -16.67 -10.33 5.46
C LEU A 203 -16.54 -11.86 5.43
N VAL A 204 -16.53 -12.50 6.60
CA VAL A 204 -16.53 -13.97 6.72
C VAL A 204 -17.78 -14.41 7.47
N PRO A 205 -18.76 -15.05 6.80
CA PRO A 205 -19.94 -15.59 7.46
C PRO A 205 -19.59 -16.73 8.43
N GLU A 206 -20.12 -16.67 9.65
CA GLU A 206 -19.84 -17.67 10.69
C GLU A 206 -20.86 -18.82 10.69
N ARG A 207 -22.03 -18.61 10.08
CA ARG A 207 -23.12 -19.59 9.97
C ARG A 207 -23.81 -19.51 8.61
N SER A 208 -24.41 -20.61 8.18
CA SER A 208 -25.25 -20.66 6.98
C SER A 208 -26.63 -20.03 7.21
N GLY A 209 -27.30 -19.70 6.10
CA GLY A 209 -28.60 -19.04 6.06
C GLY A 209 -28.52 -17.56 5.71
N ARG A 210 -29.62 -16.85 5.92
CA ARG A 210 -29.75 -15.44 5.56
C ARG A 210 -28.85 -14.55 6.44
N LEU A 211 -27.91 -13.85 5.82
CA LEU A 211 -27.06 -12.84 6.46
C LEU A 211 -27.45 -11.44 5.98
N VAL A 212 -27.72 -10.53 6.91
CA VAL A 212 -28.10 -9.13 6.59
C VAL A 212 -26.90 -8.22 6.85
N ILE A 213 -26.33 -7.67 5.79
CA ILE A 213 -25.34 -6.60 5.86
C ILE A 213 -26.11 -5.29 6.12
N PRO A 214 -25.85 -4.58 7.23
CA PRO A 214 -26.57 -3.36 7.57
C PRO A 214 -26.28 -2.25 6.54
N ALA A 215 -27.12 -1.22 6.52
CA ALA A 215 -26.89 -0.07 5.64
C ALA A 215 -25.62 0.68 6.08
N PRO A 216 -24.71 1.04 5.15
CA PRO A 216 -23.61 1.93 5.48
C PRO A 216 -24.15 3.32 5.85
N GLN A 217 -23.41 4.03 6.69
CA GLN A 217 -23.80 5.34 7.20
C GLN A 217 -22.65 6.33 7.12
N PHE A 218 -22.97 7.57 6.79
CA PHE A 218 -22.10 8.73 6.89
C PHE A 218 -22.62 9.68 7.95
N GLN A 219 -21.71 10.23 8.75
CA GLN A 219 -22.01 11.29 9.71
C GLN A 219 -20.95 12.38 9.55
N GLY A 220 -21.38 13.61 9.30
CA GLY A 220 -20.47 14.71 9.02
C GLY A 220 -21.14 16.07 9.05
N ARG A 221 -20.49 17.05 8.43
CA ARG A 221 -20.99 18.41 8.27
C ARG A 221 -21.08 18.77 6.79
N SER A 222 -22.18 19.38 6.39
CA SER A 222 -22.30 19.98 5.06
C SER A 222 -21.69 21.39 5.06
N ASN A 223 -21.19 21.81 3.89
CA ASN A 223 -21.01 23.22 3.61
C ASN A 223 -22.42 23.81 3.51
N GLY A 224 -22.84 24.53 4.54
CA GLY A 224 -24.15 25.16 4.58
C GLY A 224 -24.36 26.12 3.42
N ASP A 225 -25.63 26.44 3.13
CA ASP A 225 -26.00 27.49 2.18
C ASP A 225 -25.25 28.80 2.52
N LEU A 226 -24.83 29.54 1.48
CA LEU A 226 -24.03 30.76 1.61
C LEU A 226 -24.68 31.78 2.57
N PHE A 227 -26.02 31.75 2.68
CA PHE A 227 -26.80 32.59 3.59
C PHE A 227 -26.60 32.27 5.09
N GLY A 228 -26.36 31.00 5.46
CA GLY A 228 -26.16 30.59 6.86
C GLY A 228 -24.78 30.93 7.42
N ALA A 229 -23.76 30.99 6.55
CA ALA A 229 -22.39 31.36 6.92
C ALA A 229 -22.27 32.84 7.36
N PHE A 230 -23.12 33.73 6.84
CA PHE A 230 -23.16 35.15 7.22
C PHE A 230 -23.72 35.40 8.64
N PHE A 231 -24.45 34.44 9.23
CA PHE A 231 -25.05 34.57 10.57
C PHE A 231 -24.35 33.72 11.64
N GLY A 232 -23.10 33.29 11.41
CA GLY A 232 -22.31 32.54 12.40
C GLY A 232 -22.64 31.05 12.50
N GLY A 233 -23.39 30.49 11.56
CA GLY A 233 -23.70 29.06 11.51
C GLY A 233 -22.53 28.24 10.99
N GLY A 234 -21.85 27.49 11.87
CA GLY A 234 -20.97 26.40 11.44
C GLY A 234 -21.79 25.32 10.72
N GLY A 235 -21.30 24.79 9.59
CA GLY A 235 -22.06 23.93 8.65
C GLY A 235 -22.92 22.83 9.28
N GLU A 236 -24.07 22.50 8.72
CA GLU A 236 -25.08 21.66 9.38
C GLU A 236 -24.64 20.19 9.53
N PRO A 237 -24.99 19.51 10.64
CA PRO A 237 -24.76 18.08 10.76
C PRO A 237 -25.59 17.32 9.72
N VAL A 238 -24.93 16.54 8.87
CA VAL A 238 -25.57 15.72 7.84
C VAL A 238 -25.35 14.25 8.15
N ARG A 239 -26.43 13.46 8.04
CA ARG A 239 -26.38 12.00 8.06
C ARG A 239 -26.94 11.45 6.78
N ILE A 240 -26.19 10.57 6.13
CA ILE A 240 -26.60 9.90 4.89
C ILE A 240 -26.51 8.41 5.13
N GLY A 241 -27.56 7.68 4.76
CA GLY A 241 -27.61 6.22 4.85
C GLY A 241 -27.62 5.59 3.46
N GLY A 242 -26.99 4.42 3.34
CA GLY A 242 -27.12 3.55 2.18
C GLY A 242 -28.27 2.56 2.31
N GLN A 243 -28.15 1.46 1.59
CA GLN A 243 -29.11 0.35 1.64
C GLN A 243 -28.46 -0.87 2.29
N ALA A 244 -29.25 -1.59 3.10
CA ALA A 244 -28.85 -2.90 3.59
C ALA A 244 -28.78 -3.91 2.43
N ARG A 245 -27.89 -4.89 2.53
CA ARG A 245 -27.75 -5.99 1.57
C ARG A 245 -28.01 -7.32 2.28
N VAL A 246 -28.49 -8.31 1.53
CA VAL A 246 -28.75 -9.64 2.05
C VAL A 246 -27.88 -10.62 1.26
N LEU A 247 -27.14 -11.46 1.97
CA LEU A 247 -26.44 -12.62 1.41
C LEU A 247 -27.19 -13.89 1.80
N ASP A 248 -27.21 -14.88 0.91
CA ASP A 248 -27.72 -16.22 1.21
C ASP A 248 -26.54 -17.17 1.42
N VAL A 249 -26.20 -17.42 2.69
CA VAL A 249 -24.97 -18.15 3.03
C VAL A 249 -25.21 -19.66 2.93
N GLN A 250 -24.49 -20.31 2.04
CA GLN A 250 -24.58 -21.75 1.83
C GLN A 250 -23.91 -22.54 2.96
N ALA A 251 -24.46 -23.70 3.30
CA ALA A 251 -23.85 -24.61 4.27
C ALA A 251 -22.62 -25.30 3.68
N GLN A 252 -21.69 -25.72 4.54
CA GLN A 252 -20.57 -26.58 4.11
C GLN A 252 -21.13 -27.88 3.50
N PRO A 253 -20.76 -28.22 2.26
CA PRO A 253 -21.19 -29.47 1.63
C PRO A 253 -20.70 -30.70 2.39
N ALA A 254 -21.53 -31.72 2.52
CA ALA A 254 -21.21 -32.92 3.32
C ALA A 254 -19.98 -33.71 2.80
N HIS A 255 -19.64 -33.55 1.52
CA HIS A 255 -18.52 -34.22 0.85
C HIS A 255 -17.29 -33.30 0.70
N ALA A 256 -17.29 -32.15 1.37
CA ALA A 256 -16.17 -31.25 1.38
C ALA A 256 -14.93 -31.86 2.05
N PRO A 257 -13.72 -31.61 1.51
CA PRO A 257 -12.49 -32.06 2.14
C PRO A 257 -12.23 -31.32 3.46
N GLN A 258 -11.42 -31.95 4.33
CA GLN A 258 -10.95 -31.36 5.57
C GLN A 258 -9.44 -31.06 5.49
N PRO A 259 -8.96 -29.92 6.03
CA PRO A 259 -9.75 -28.85 6.66
C PRO A 259 -10.66 -28.12 5.66
N TRP A 260 -11.80 -27.60 6.13
CA TRP A 260 -12.71 -26.81 5.32
C TRP A 260 -12.00 -25.55 4.81
N LEU A 261 -11.81 -25.47 3.50
CA LEU A 261 -11.06 -24.38 2.85
C LEU A 261 -11.79 -23.94 1.57
N PRO A 262 -12.84 -23.11 1.69
CA PRO A 262 -13.59 -22.58 0.56
C PRO A 262 -12.81 -21.47 -0.15
N LEU A 263 -12.29 -21.74 -1.35
CA LEU A 263 -11.47 -20.81 -2.13
C LEU A 263 -12.01 -20.66 -3.56
N ARG A 264 -11.58 -19.58 -4.22
CA ARG A 264 -11.82 -19.34 -5.66
C ARG A 264 -10.73 -19.94 -6.54
N ASP A 265 -9.50 -20.02 -6.04
CA ASP A 265 -8.36 -20.67 -6.67
C ASP A 265 -7.31 -21.02 -5.61
N LEU A 266 -6.56 -22.11 -5.83
CA LEU A 266 -5.42 -22.49 -5.00
C LEU A 266 -4.32 -23.07 -5.88
N ARG A 267 -3.13 -22.47 -5.81
CA ARG A 267 -1.95 -22.90 -6.56
C ARG A 267 -0.79 -23.16 -5.63
N LEU A 268 -0.11 -24.28 -5.84
CA LEU A 268 1.15 -24.61 -5.18
C LEU A 268 2.28 -24.55 -6.21
N ARG A 269 3.42 -23.98 -5.82
CA ARG A 269 4.65 -24.03 -6.63
C ARG A 269 5.90 -24.12 -5.75
N TYR A 270 6.99 -24.63 -6.34
CA TYR A 270 8.32 -24.48 -5.77
C TYR A 270 8.83 -23.07 -6.09
N ALA A 271 9.09 -22.27 -5.07
CA ALA A 271 9.77 -20.97 -5.22
C ALA A 271 11.29 -21.15 -5.29
N GLY A 272 11.81 -22.23 -4.72
CA GLY A 272 13.20 -22.65 -4.86
C GLY A 272 13.37 -24.09 -4.38
N ALA A 273 14.19 -24.87 -5.07
CA ALA A 273 14.49 -26.25 -4.69
C ALA A 273 15.96 -26.53 -4.97
N ALA A 274 16.68 -27.02 -3.95
CA ALA A 274 18.01 -27.56 -4.18
C ALA A 274 17.94 -28.72 -5.19
N GLN A 275 18.98 -28.88 -6.02
CA GLN A 275 19.08 -29.98 -6.99
C GLN A 275 20.00 -31.10 -6.50
N ALA A 276 20.97 -30.75 -5.65
CA ALA A 276 21.92 -31.66 -5.06
C ALA A 276 21.97 -31.40 -3.55
N ALA A 277 22.33 -32.44 -2.81
CA ALA A 277 22.53 -32.39 -1.37
C ALA A 277 23.73 -33.25 -0.98
N ARG A 278 24.18 -33.12 0.27
CA ARG A 278 25.17 -34.02 0.86
C ARG A 278 24.63 -34.63 2.13
N THR A 279 25.10 -35.82 2.44
CA THR A 279 24.72 -36.49 3.69
C THR A 279 25.14 -35.64 4.88
N GLY A 280 24.20 -35.34 5.77
CA GLY A 280 24.43 -34.49 6.95
C GLY A 280 24.39 -32.98 6.71
N GLU A 281 24.31 -32.51 5.45
CA GLU A 281 24.16 -31.09 5.13
C GLU A 281 22.70 -30.75 4.77
N ALA A 282 22.22 -29.57 5.19
CA ALA A 282 20.86 -29.13 4.92
C ALA A 282 20.67 -28.66 3.47
N ALA A 283 19.71 -29.25 2.77
CA ALA A 283 19.24 -28.82 1.46
C ALA A 283 17.93 -28.02 1.59
N THR A 284 17.92 -26.81 1.03
CA THR A 284 16.77 -25.90 1.15
C THR A 284 15.71 -26.18 0.09
N LEU A 285 14.44 -26.21 0.53
CA LEU A 285 13.24 -26.29 -0.30
C LEU A 285 12.25 -25.20 0.12
N THR A 286 11.90 -24.29 -0.79
CA THR A 286 10.93 -23.22 -0.55
C THR A 286 9.66 -23.50 -1.34
N VAL A 287 8.55 -23.62 -0.63
CA VAL A 287 7.21 -23.83 -1.20
C VAL A 287 6.41 -22.54 -1.07
N GLU A 288 5.68 -22.19 -2.13
CA GLU A 288 4.71 -21.10 -2.14
C GLU A 288 3.32 -21.63 -2.48
N ALA A 289 2.33 -21.18 -1.69
CA ALA A 289 0.92 -21.41 -1.92
C ALA A 289 0.22 -20.06 -2.13
N VAL A 290 -0.50 -19.91 -3.23
CA VAL A 290 -1.31 -18.73 -3.54
C VAL A 290 -2.77 -19.14 -3.51
N ALA A 291 -3.54 -18.56 -2.60
CA ALA A 291 -4.97 -18.78 -2.48
C ALA A 291 -5.74 -17.50 -2.80
N GLU A 292 -6.77 -17.61 -3.65
CA GLU A 292 -7.74 -16.56 -3.92
C GLU A 292 -9.03 -16.86 -3.14
N GLY A 293 -9.61 -15.85 -2.48
CA GLY A 293 -10.81 -16.00 -1.65
C GLY A 293 -10.53 -16.43 -0.20
N ALA A 294 -9.29 -16.26 0.30
CA ALA A 294 -8.94 -16.48 1.70
C ALA A 294 -8.08 -15.36 2.27
N THR A 295 -8.25 -15.13 3.57
CA THR A 295 -7.34 -14.31 4.39
C THR A 295 -6.21 -15.17 4.97
N GLN A 296 -5.19 -14.52 5.52
CA GLN A 296 -4.12 -15.22 6.25
C GLN A 296 -4.66 -16.14 7.36
N ALA A 297 -5.69 -15.71 8.09
CA ALA A 297 -6.24 -16.47 9.22
C ALA A 297 -6.90 -17.79 8.81
N GLN A 298 -7.34 -17.90 7.55
CA GLN A 298 -7.99 -19.10 7.01
C GLN A 298 -7.00 -20.08 6.37
N MET A 299 -5.78 -19.63 6.07
CA MET A 299 -4.79 -20.48 5.43
C MET A 299 -4.25 -21.52 6.41
N PRO A 300 -4.35 -22.83 6.08
CA PRO A 300 -3.71 -23.85 6.90
C PRO A 300 -2.19 -23.71 6.80
N GLU A 301 -1.50 -24.12 7.87
CA GLU A 301 -0.05 -24.26 7.81
C GLU A 301 0.35 -25.30 6.75
N LEU A 302 1.28 -24.93 5.87
CA LEU A 302 1.83 -25.86 4.88
C LEU A 302 2.61 -26.99 5.61
N PRO A 303 2.14 -28.25 5.57
CA PRO A 303 2.74 -29.31 6.37
C PRO A 303 4.15 -29.64 5.89
N ALA A 304 5.04 -30.05 6.80
CA ALA A 304 6.35 -30.53 6.42
C ALA A 304 6.23 -31.84 5.61
N PRO A 305 6.88 -31.97 4.44
CA PRO A 305 6.85 -33.22 3.68
C PRO A 305 7.52 -34.34 4.48
N SER A 306 6.89 -35.51 4.53
CA SER A 306 7.53 -36.71 5.08
C SER A 306 8.49 -37.28 4.03
N VAL A 307 9.78 -37.24 4.31
CA VAL A 307 10.84 -37.66 3.39
C VAL A 307 11.60 -38.84 4.01
N PRO A 308 11.32 -40.09 3.60
CA PRO A 308 12.07 -41.25 4.09
C PRO A 308 13.57 -41.10 3.82
N GLY A 309 14.40 -41.31 4.85
CA GLY A 309 15.85 -41.17 4.74
C GLY A 309 16.39 -39.74 4.89
N ALA A 310 15.54 -38.77 5.26
CA ALA A 310 15.96 -37.42 5.63
C ALA A 310 15.17 -36.89 6.85
N GLN A 311 15.79 -35.97 7.59
CA GLN A 311 15.07 -35.15 8.58
C GLN A 311 14.65 -33.85 7.91
N VAL A 312 13.40 -33.41 8.15
CA VAL A 312 12.86 -32.18 7.55
C VAL A 312 12.52 -31.20 8.65
N PHE A 313 13.14 -30.03 8.59
CA PHE A 313 12.87 -28.91 9.48
C PHE A 313 12.09 -27.85 8.71
N ALA A 314 10.99 -27.37 9.28
CA ALA A 314 10.15 -26.35 8.67
C ALA A 314 10.35 -25.01 9.38
N ASP A 315 10.59 -23.96 8.62
CA ASP A 315 10.61 -22.59 9.13
C ASP A 315 9.18 -22.08 9.33
N THR A 316 9.06 -20.96 10.03
CA THR A 316 7.80 -20.24 10.17
C THR A 316 7.29 -19.76 8.80
N PRO A 317 6.01 -19.98 8.47
CA PRO A 317 5.44 -19.48 7.23
C PRO A 317 5.42 -17.94 7.20
N GLN A 318 5.69 -17.37 6.03
CA GLN A 318 5.52 -15.96 5.73
C GLN A 318 4.26 -15.77 4.90
N PHE A 319 3.46 -14.77 5.24
CA PHE A 319 2.22 -14.46 4.54
C PHE A 319 2.27 -13.06 3.94
N ASP A 320 1.69 -12.91 2.76
CA ASP A 320 1.52 -11.65 2.04
C ASP A 320 0.07 -11.61 1.55
N GLU A 321 -0.73 -10.70 2.10
CA GLU A 321 -2.17 -10.58 1.86
C GLU A 321 -2.46 -9.31 1.05
N THR A 322 -3.22 -9.47 -0.03
CA THR A 322 -3.52 -8.42 -1.02
C THR A 322 -4.98 -8.49 -1.44
N PHE A 323 -5.50 -7.38 -1.97
CA PHE A 323 -6.86 -7.30 -2.53
C PHE A 323 -6.77 -7.01 -4.02
N VAL A 324 -7.24 -7.97 -4.82
CA VAL A 324 -7.26 -7.87 -6.28
C VAL A 324 -8.71 -7.91 -6.72
N ASP A 325 -9.20 -6.83 -7.33
CA ASP A 325 -10.58 -6.70 -7.80
C ASP A 325 -11.64 -6.95 -6.71
N GLY A 326 -11.36 -6.51 -5.48
CA GLY A 326 -12.23 -6.71 -4.33
C GLY A 326 -12.12 -8.09 -3.68
N VAL A 327 -11.31 -8.99 -4.22
CA VAL A 327 -11.17 -10.37 -3.73
C VAL A 327 -9.90 -10.49 -2.87
N PRO A 328 -9.98 -11.07 -1.66
CA PRO A 328 -8.79 -11.37 -0.86
C PRO A 328 -7.90 -12.39 -1.55
N ARG A 329 -6.60 -12.14 -1.55
CA ARG A 329 -5.58 -13.05 -2.05
C ARG A 329 -4.43 -13.13 -1.07
N VAL A 330 -4.07 -14.35 -0.67
CA VAL A 330 -2.97 -14.61 0.25
C VAL A 330 -1.92 -15.49 -0.41
N LYS A 331 -0.66 -15.08 -0.25
CA LYS A 331 0.53 -15.84 -0.65
C LYS A 331 1.25 -16.32 0.61
N ALA A 332 1.21 -17.63 0.86
CA ALA A 332 1.92 -18.29 1.94
C ALA A 332 3.22 -18.90 1.43
N THR A 333 4.36 -18.47 1.97
CA THR A 333 5.68 -19.00 1.63
C THR A 333 6.28 -19.69 2.85
N ARG A 334 6.63 -20.98 2.70
CA ARG A 334 7.29 -21.75 3.76
C ARG A 334 8.56 -22.40 3.25
N ARG A 335 9.64 -22.26 4.02
CA ARG A 335 10.94 -22.85 3.73
C ARG A 335 11.14 -24.11 4.58
N PHE A 336 11.71 -25.13 3.97
CA PHE A 336 12.04 -26.41 4.56
C PHE A 336 13.53 -26.69 4.39
N SER A 337 14.18 -27.19 5.43
CA SER A 337 15.55 -27.70 5.41
C SER A 337 15.52 -29.22 5.50
N ILE A 338 15.93 -29.88 4.43
CA ILE A 338 15.96 -31.33 4.30
C ILE A 338 17.40 -31.78 4.55
N VAL A 339 17.64 -32.56 5.61
CA VAL A 339 18.96 -33.10 5.97
C VAL A 339 18.99 -34.60 5.64
N PRO A 340 19.63 -35.01 4.54
CA PRO A 340 19.71 -36.41 4.15
C PRO A 340 20.59 -37.21 5.11
N SER A 341 20.18 -38.44 5.41
CA SER A 341 20.93 -39.35 6.30
C SER A 341 21.83 -40.34 5.56
N ARG A 342 21.66 -40.52 4.25
CA ARG A 342 22.42 -41.47 3.42
C ARG A 342 22.66 -40.91 2.02
N PRO A 343 23.79 -41.26 1.37
CA PRO A 343 24.03 -40.93 -0.04
C PRO A 343 23.11 -41.73 -0.98
N GLY A 344 22.87 -41.19 -2.18
CA GLY A 344 22.00 -41.78 -3.20
C GLY A 344 20.88 -40.83 -3.66
N ASN A 345 19.90 -41.38 -4.37
CA ASN A 345 18.76 -40.60 -4.84
C ASN A 345 17.69 -40.53 -3.75
N LEU A 346 17.48 -39.34 -3.19
CA LEU A 346 16.46 -39.08 -2.19
C LEU A 346 15.19 -38.56 -2.88
N ARG A 347 14.09 -39.31 -2.77
CA ARG A 347 12.78 -38.87 -3.26
C ARG A 347 12.08 -38.02 -2.21
N VAL A 348 11.76 -36.79 -2.57
CA VAL A 348 10.98 -35.85 -1.76
C VAL A 348 9.56 -35.82 -2.33
N PRO A 349 8.56 -36.38 -1.63
CA PRO A 349 7.17 -36.37 -2.11
C PRO A 349 6.63 -34.96 -2.23
N GLY A 350 5.90 -34.71 -3.32
CA GLY A 350 5.19 -33.45 -3.54
C GLY A 350 4.06 -33.25 -2.53
N MET A 351 3.95 -32.03 -2.02
CA MET A 351 2.87 -31.62 -1.11
C MET A 351 1.52 -31.66 -1.84
N ARG A 352 0.46 -32.01 -1.11
CA ARG A 352 -0.93 -31.93 -1.59
C ARG A 352 -1.77 -31.18 -0.58
N LEU A 353 -2.63 -30.29 -1.07
CA LEU A 353 -3.60 -29.55 -0.26
C LEU A 353 -4.98 -29.66 -0.91
N SER A 354 -5.92 -30.27 -0.19
CA SER A 354 -7.31 -30.36 -0.60
C SER A 354 -8.05 -29.07 -0.24
N TRP A 355 -8.96 -28.64 -1.10
CA TRP A 355 -9.73 -27.41 -0.94
C TRP A 355 -11.08 -27.52 -1.65
N TRP A 356 -12.00 -26.63 -1.32
CA TRP A 356 -13.29 -26.55 -1.98
C TRP A 356 -13.30 -25.38 -2.95
N ASP A 357 -13.52 -25.66 -4.23
CA ASP A 357 -13.66 -24.62 -5.25
C ASP A 357 -15.09 -24.07 -5.25
N VAL A 358 -15.25 -22.86 -4.72
CA VAL A 358 -16.56 -22.20 -4.60
C VAL A 358 -17.16 -21.82 -5.94
N ARG A 359 -16.34 -21.68 -7.01
CA ARG A 359 -16.83 -21.38 -8.37
C ARG A 359 -17.28 -22.65 -9.10
N ALA A 360 -16.57 -23.75 -8.87
CA ALA A 360 -16.87 -25.03 -9.50
C ALA A 360 -17.84 -25.90 -8.69
N ASP A 361 -18.17 -25.48 -7.46
CA ASP A 361 -18.96 -26.21 -6.49
C ASP A 361 -18.44 -27.66 -6.27
N ALA A 362 -17.12 -27.79 -6.12
CA ALA A 362 -16.48 -29.10 -6.09
C ALA A 362 -15.18 -29.13 -5.28
N ALA A 363 -14.89 -30.31 -4.72
CA ALA A 363 -13.61 -30.58 -4.08
C ALA A 363 -12.48 -30.66 -5.12
N LYS A 364 -11.37 -29.94 -4.87
CA LYS A 364 -10.15 -29.97 -5.68
C LYS A 364 -8.93 -30.22 -4.82
N VAL A 365 -7.83 -30.61 -5.46
CA VAL A 365 -6.53 -30.85 -4.82
C VAL A 365 -5.46 -30.09 -5.58
N ALA A 366 -4.77 -29.17 -4.90
CA ALA A 366 -3.55 -28.57 -5.40
C ALA A 366 -2.37 -29.46 -5.01
N SER A 367 -1.48 -29.78 -5.96
CA SER A 367 -0.34 -30.67 -5.71
C SER A 367 0.94 -30.18 -6.34
N LEU A 368 2.05 -30.40 -5.65
CA LEU A 368 3.40 -30.25 -6.19
C LEU A 368 3.88 -31.58 -6.81
N PRO A 369 4.75 -31.54 -7.84
CA PRO A 369 5.40 -32.72 -8.35
C PRO A 369 6.43 -33.25 -7.34
N ASP A 370 6.69 -34.55 -7.35
CA ASP A 370 7.77 -35.13 -6.56
C ASP A 370 9.14 -34.64 -7.05
N LEU A 371 10.09 -34.46 -6.13
CA LEU A 371 11.47 -34.09 -6.44
C LEU A 371 12.42 -35.24 -6.14
N THR A 372 13.50 -35.34 -6.92
CA THR A 372 14.59 -36.28 -6.66
C THR A 372 15.86 -35.47 -6.43
N LEU A 373 16.43 -35.59 -5.23
CA LEU A 373 17.69 -34.98 -4.84
C LEU A 373 18.82 -35.98 -4.98
N ALA A 374 19.86 -35.64 -5.74
CA ALA A 374 21.09 -36.41 -5.76
C ALA A 374 21.90 -36.09 -4.50
N VAL A 375 22.01 -37.06 -3.58
CA VAL A 375 22.71 -36.92 -2.31
C VAL A 375 24.12 -37.52 -2.43
N ALA A 376 25.13 -36.66 -2.37
CA ALA A 376 26.52 -37.10 -2.30
C ALA A 376 26.91 -37.55 -0.86
N PRO A 377 27.95 -38.38 -0.71
CA PRO A 377 28.51 -38.71 0.60
C PRO A 377 28.87 -37.43 1.37
N GLY A 378 28.59 -37.41 2.66
CA GLY A 378 29.01 -36.32 3.54
C GLY A 378 30.54 -36.32 3.63
N GLY A 379 31.13 -35.13 3.72
CA GLY A 379 32.57 -35.00 3.99
C GLY A 379 32.87 -35.54 5.38
N GLY A 380 33.20 -36.83 5.50
CA GLY A 380 33.80 -37.36 6.71
C GLY A 380 35.15 -36.69 6.92
N MET A 381 35.39 -36.16 8.12
CA MET A 381 36.74 -35.93 8.60
C MET A 381 37.52 -37.24 8.39
N SER A 382 38.48 -37.24 7.47
CA SER A 382 39.50 -38.28 7.46
C SER A 382 40.22 -38.21 8.80
N THR A 383 39.89 -39.11 9.72
CA THR A 383 40.82 -39.54 10.74
C THR A 383 41.95 -40.29 10.05
N ALA A 384 42.86 -39.53 9.41
CA ALA A 384 44.18 -40.03 9.09
C ALA A 384 44.87 -40.29 10.43
N GLY A 385 45.29 -41.54 10.64
CA GLY A 385 45.89 -41.99 11.88
C GLY A 385 47.09 -41.14 12.28
N LEU A 386 47.23 -40.88 13.58
CA LEU A 386 48.44 -40.32 14.16
C LEU A 386 49.59 -41.34 14.02
N PRO A 387 50.74 -40.98 13.41
CA PRO A 387 52.02 -41.58 13.74
C PRO A 387 52.63 -40.89 14.97
N PRO A 388 53.55 -41.56 15.69
CA PRO A 388 54.11 -41.03 16.94
C PRO A 388 55.10 -39.89 16.68
N ALA A 389 55.23 -39.03 17.69
CA ALA A 389 56.19 -37.94 17.75
C ALA A 389 57.65 -38.45 17.66
N GLN A 390 58.45 -37.80 16.81
CA GLN A 390 59.91 -37.76 16.91
C GLN A 390 60.41 -36.34 16.67
N ASP A 391 61.28 -35.91 17.59
CA ASP A 391 62.03 -34.66 17.58
C ASP A 391 63.04 -34.61 16.42
N SER A 392 63.11 -33.49 15.69
CA SER A 392 64.31 -32.63 15.62
C SER A 392 64.37 -31.75 14.37
N SER A 393 64.81 -30.50 14.64
CA SER A 393 65.58 -29.58 13.80
C SER A 393 64.97 -28.98 12.52
N ALA A 394 64.65 -27.68 12.64
CA ALA A 394 64.75 -26.63 11.60
C ALA A 394 66.16 -26.60 10.96
N PRO A 395 66.42 -25.98 9.77
CA PRO A 395 65.85 -24.70 9.34
C PRO A 395 65.60 -24.49 7.82
N GLU A 396 65.09 -23.26 7.54
CA GLU A 396 65.14 -22.44 6.31
C GLU A 396 64.59 -23.03 5.00
N SER A 397 63.48 -22.55 4.43
CA SER A 397 63.06 -21.20 3.98
C SER A 397 63.09 -21.11 2.45
N GLU A 398 62.15 -20.30 1.96
CA GLU A 398 61.90 -19.82 0.59
C GLU A 398 61.04 -20.72 -0.33
N ASP A 399 59.71 -20.57 -0.43
CA ASP A 399 58.80 -19.45 -0.78
C ASP A 399 58.19 -19.71 -2.18
N ALA A 400 56.86 -19.88 -2.25
CA ALA A 400 55.98 -19.04 -3.08
C ALA A 400 54.55 -19.63 -3.25
N ALA A 401 53.58 -18.75 -3.04
CA ALA A 401 52.24 -18.66 -3.65
C ALA A 401 50.97 -18.93 -2.79
N THR A 402 50.79 -18.07 -1.77
CA THR A 402 49.67 -17.12 -1.57
C THR A 402 48.20 -17.58 -1.57
N LEU A 403 47.62 -17.65 -0.36
CA LEU A 403 46.19 -17.43 -0.05
C LEU A 403 45.97 -15.99 0.48
N PRO A 404 44.76 -15.41 0.38
CA PRO A 404 44.48 -14.01 0.76
C PRO A 404 44.67 -13.72 2.26
N PRO A 405 44.88 -12.44 2.64
CA PRO A 405 45.38 -12.07 3.97
C PRO A 405 44.37 -12.38 5.07
N ARG A 406 44.78 -13.24 6.01
CA ARG A 406 44.19 -13.28 7.35
C ARG A 406 44.67 -12.04 8.09
N VAL A 407 43.74 -11.13 8.39
CA VAL A 407 43.97 -10.05 9.35
C VAL A 407 44.45 -10.66 10.69
N PRO A 408 45.51 -10.13 11.30
CA PRO A 408 46.09 -10.73 12.50
C PRO A 408 45.06 -10.70 13.63
N ALA A 409 44.86 -11.84 14.29
CA ALA A 409 43.93 -12.05 15.39
C ALA A 409 44.20 -11.15 16.63
N GLN A 410 45.21 -10.29 16.57
CA GLN A 410 45.66 -9.39 17.63
C GLN A 410 45.05 -7.98 17.58
N VAL A 411 44.44 -7.54 16.46
CA VAL A 411 43.74 -6.24 16.38
C VAL A 411 42.29 -6.32 16.85
N TRP A 412 41.66 -7.50 16.77
CA TRP A 412 40.27 -7.71 17.14
C TRP A 412 39.95 -7.40 18.63
N PRO A 413 40.80 -7.76 19.62
CA PRO A 413 40.55 -7.43 21.01
C PRO A 413 40.56 -5.92 21.28
N TRP A 414 41.44 -5.17 20.60
CA TRP A 414 41.53 -3.71 20.75
C TRP A 414 40.36 -2.97 20.10
N LEU A 415 39.88 -3.47 18.96
CA LEU A 415 38.65 -2.99 18.32
C LEU A 415 37.42 -3.29 19.19
N ALA A 416 37.33 -4.49 19.75
CA ALA A 416 36.25 -4.85 20.67
C ALA A 416 36.29 -4.01 21.96
N ALA A 417 37.49 -3.76 22.50
CA ALA A 417 37.67 -2.88 23.66
C ALA A 417 37.29 -1.42 23.34
N GLY A 418 37.65 -0.92 22.15
CA GLY A 418 37.25 0.42 21.69
C GLY A 418 35.73 0.55 21.55
N PHE A 419 35.07 -0.45 20.97
CA PHE A 419 33.60 -0.49 20.89
C PHE A 419 32.93 -0.59 22.26
N ALA A 420 33.47 -1.39 23.18
CA ALA A 420 32.97 -1.51 24.54
C ALA A 420 33.09 -0.17 25.30
N LEU A 421 34.20 0.56 25.11
CA LEU A 421 34.42 1.88 25.70
C LEU A 421 33.42 2.92 25.15
N LEU A 422 33.18 2.89 23.83
CA LEU A 422 32.17 3.73 23.18
C LEU A 422 30.76 3.42 23.69
N TRP A 423 30.44 2.15 23.92
CA TRP A 423 29.18 1.72 24.50
C TRP A 423 29.01 2.17 25.97
N LEU A 424 30.09 2.15 26.74
CA LEU A 424 30.10 2.66 28.12
C LEU A 424 29.91 4.18 28.15
N LEU A 425 30.55 4.91 27.24
CA LEU A 425 30.40 6.36 27.09
C LEU A 425 28.96 6.75 26.68
N THR A 426 28.34 6.02 25.76
CA THR A 426 26.94 6.26 25.38
C THR A 426 25.98 5.90 26.52
N LEU A 427 26.24 4.83 27.27
CA LEU A 427 25.46 4.48 28.47
C LEU A 427 25.59 5.55 29.56
N LEU A 428 26.80 6.04 29.84
CA LEU A 428 27.03 7.12 30.81
C LEU A 428 26.35 8.42 30.38
N TRP A 429 26.35 8.72 29.08
CA TRP A 429 25.66 9.88 28.52
C TRP A 429 24.14 9.74 28.58
N ALA A 430 23.61 8.53 28.38
CA ALA A 430 22.18 8.25 28.53
C ALA A 430 21.74 8.32 30.00
N LEU A 431 22.58 7.89 30.93
CA LEU A 431 22.31 7.95 32.37
C LEU A 431 22.50 9.36 32.94
N SER A 432 23.43 10.16 32.40
CA SER A 432 23.59 11.57 32.77
C SER A 432 22.44 12.43 32.25
N ARG A 433 21.78 12.03 31.16
CA ARG A 433 20.51 12.63 30.68
C ARG A 433 19.27 12.23 31.48
N ARG A 434 19.37 11.25 32.40
CA ARG A 434 18.23 10.79 33.23
C ARG A 434 18.17 11.42 34.62
N ARG A 435 19.03 12.39 34.95
CA ARG A 435 18.92 13.12 36.22
C ARG A 435 18.05 14.36 36.08
N HIS A 436 16.73 14.17 36.13
CA HIS A 436 15.78 15.03 36.83
C HIS A 436 14.43 14.29 36.94
N PRO A 437 14.18 13.53 38.03
CA PRO A 437 12.80 13.21 38.39
C PRO A 437 12.19 14.44 39.06
N ALA A 438 11.25 15.11 38.38
CA ALA A 438 10.39 16.08 39.03
C ALA A 438 9.41 15.33 39.99
N PRO A 439 9.17 15.85 41.20
CA PRO A 439 8.33 15.18 42.18
C PRO A 439 6.85 15.22 41.76
N VAL A 440 6.19 14.06 41.82
CA VAL A 440 4.72 13.97 41.65
C VAL A 440 4.07 14.58 42.88
N ARG A 441 3.49 15.77 42.72
CA ARG A 441 2.68 16.46 43.73
C ARG A 441 1.22 16.05 43.53
N ALA A 442 0.60 15.56 44.60
CA ALA A 442 -0.79 15.15 44.66
C ALA A 442 -1.74 16.29 44.27
N LEU A 443 -2.76 15.95 43.47
CA LEU A 443 -3.88 16.81 43.07
C LEU A 443 -4.82 17.05 44.25
N PRO A 444 -5.30 18.29 44.48
CA PRO A 444 -6.59 18.51 45.11
C PRO A 444 -7.69 18.51 44.04
N LEU A 445 -8.82 17.87 44.36
CA LEU A 445 -10.08 18.05 43.65
C LEU A 445 -10.57 19.49 43.81
N GLY A 446 -11.08 20.08 42.73
CA GLY A 446 -12.06 21.16 42.83
C GLY A 446 -11.96 22.25 41.76
N ALA A 447 -13.15 22.63 41.29
CA ALA A 447 -13.53 23.88 40.62
C ALA A 447 -13.39 23.95 39.09
N SER A 448 -14.56 23.91 38.46
CA SER A 448 -14.87 24.43 37.13
C SER A 448 -14.41 25.88 36.98
N ALA A 449 -13.78 26.19 35.85
CA ALA A 449 -13.69 27.55 35.33
C ALA A 449 -13.66 27.48 33.80
N GLU A 450 -14.62 28.15 33.17
CA GLU A 450 -14.54 28.55 31.76
C GLU A 450 -13.25 29.33 31.53
N THR A 451 -12.56 29.07 30.42
CA THR A 451 -11.45 29.91 29.95
C THR A 451 -11.44 29.88 28.44
N ASP A 452 -11.47 31.08 27.86
CA ASP A 452 -11.27 31.35 26.44
C ASP A 452 -10.16 30.48 25.86
N ALA A 453 -10.47 29.74 24.80
CA ALA A 453 -9.54 28.85 24.13
C ALA A 453 -8.51 29.66 23.33
N VAL A 454 -7.42 30.03 23.99
CA VAL A 454 -6.18 30.42 23.31
C VAL A 454 -5.65 29.18 22.60
N VAL A 455 -5.77 29.15 21.26
CA VAL A 455 -5.26 28.06 20.42
C VAL A 455 -3.77 27.91 20.69
N ALA A 456 -3.36 26.81 21.32
CA ALA A 456 -1.95 26.52 21.54
C ALA A 456 -1.26 26.21 20.19
N PRO A 457 0.01 26.62 20.01
CA PRO A 457 0.76 26.26 18.81
C PRO A 457 0.88 24.73 18.67
N TRP A 458 0.80 24.25 17.43
CA TRP A 458 0.80 22.82 17.11
C TRP A 458 2.15 22.12 17.32
N TYR A 459 3.24 22.89 17.37
CA TYR A 459 4.59 22.36 17.53
C TYR A 459 5.37 23.10 18.63
N ALA A 460 6.20 22.36 19.36
CA ALA A 460 7.08 22.89 20.39
C ALA A 460 8.52 23.06 19.87
N ALA A 461 9.36 23.76 20.64
CA ALA A 461 10.78 23.95 20.29
C ALA A 461 11.56 22.62 20.15
N SER A 462 11.10 21.55 20.83
CA SER A 462 11.64 20.20 20.67
C SER A 462 11.40 19.61 19.28
N ASP A 463 10.27 19.94 18.64
CA ASP A 463 9.91 19.43 17.31
C ASP A 463 10.73 20.15 16.23
N LEU A 464 10.98 21.46 16.39
CA LEU A 464 11.88 22.20 15.51
C LEU A 464 13.31 21.66 15.61
N LYS A 465 13.78 21.34 16.82
CA LYS A 465 15.10 20.73 17.01
C LYS A 465 15.21 19.37 16.31
N ARG A 466 14.18 18.52 16.43
CA ARG A 466 14.12 17.24 15.71
C ARG A 466 14.15 17.44 14.19
N ALA A 467 13.33 18.36 13.67
CA ALA A 467 13.27 18.66 12.24
C ALA A 467 14.61 19.21 11.70
N LEU A 468 15.33 20.01 12.49
CA LEU A 468 16.66 20.52 12.12
C LEU A 468 17.76 19.45 12.13
N ASP A 469 17.61 18.41 12.96
CA ASP A 469 18.60 17.35 13.10
C ASP A 469 18.42 16.22 12.07
N THR A 470 17.18 15.84 11.73
CA THR A 470 16.91 14.71 10.83
C THR A 470 15.91 15.00 9.71
N GLY A 471 15.21 16.14 9.75
CA GLY A 471 14.09 16.45 8.87
C GLY A 471 14.48 17.09 7.54
N THR A 472 13.56 17.04 6.58
CA THR A 472 13.70 17.72 5.28
C THR A 472 13.54 19.24 5.41
N LEU A 473 13.99 20.03 4.42
CA LEU A 473 13.79 21.49 4.44
C LEU A 473 12.30 21.87 4.42
N ASP A 474 11.45 21.04 3.80
CA ASP A 474 10.00 21.21 3.79
C ASP A 474 9.36 20.97 5.15
N GLU A 475 9.83 19.94 5.86
CA GLU A 475 9.40 19.62 7.21
C GLU A 475 9.79 20.72 8.21
N ILE A 476 11.01 21.26 8.10
CA ILE A 476 11.45 22.41 8.91
C ILE A 476 10.55 23.62 8.68
N GLY A 477 10.17 23.90 7.43
CA GLY A 477 9.22 24.98 7.11
C GLY A 477 7.80 24.72 7.60
N GLY A 478 7.35 23.46 7.62
CA GLY A 478 6.07 23.06 8.22
C GLY A 478 6.04 23.29 9.73
N VAL A 479 7.09 22.89 10.44
CA VAL A 479 7.20 23.06 11.89
C VAL A 479 7.23 24.54 12.27
N LEU A 480 8.03 25.37 11.59
CA LEU A 480 8.11 26.81 11.86
C LEU A 480 6.74 27.52 11.73
N ARG A 481 5.91 27.13 10.75
CA ARG A 481 4.56 27.68 10.56
C ARG A 481 3.61 27.32 11.71
N GLY A 482 3.69 26.09 12.22
CA GLY A 482 2.84 25.62 13.32
C GLY A 482 3.33 25.97 14.72
N MET A 483 4.50 26.65 14.85
CA MET A 483 4.99 27.21 16.12
C MET A 483 4.38 28.59 16.46
N HIS A 484 3.64 29.19 15.52
CA HIS A 484 2.85 30.40 15.77
C HIS A 484 1.37 30.03 16.03
N ALA A 485 0.70 30.82 16.86
CA ALA A 485 -0.72 30.64 17.17
C ALA A 485 -1.47 31.93 16.80
N PRO A 486 -2.36 31.92 15.80
CA PRO A 486 -2.73 30.78 14.93
C PRO A 486 -1.61 30.38 13.94
N PRO A 487 -1.63 29.14 13.43
CA PRO A 487 -0.61 28.64 12.50
C PRO A 487 -0.59 29.45 11.20
N LEU A 488 0.62 29.72 10.71
CA LEU A 488 0.85 30.61 9.57
C LEU A 488 0.74 29.85 8.23
N ALA A 489 0.22 30.51 7.19
CA ALA A 489 -0.06 29.88 5.90
C ALA A 489 1.23 29.49 5.13
N ASP A 490 2.24 30.36 5.14
CA ASP A 490 3.48 30.20 4.38
C ASP A 490 4.70 30.76 5.15
N LEU A 491 5.88 30.64 4.55
CA LEU A 491 7.13 31.16 5.13
C LEU A 491 7.21 32.70 5.06
N ASP A 492 6.48 33.34 4.16
CA ASP A 492 6.45 34.80 4.03
C ASP A 492 5.69 35.42 5.22
N ALA A 493 4.60 34.77 5.67
CA ALA A 493 3.91 35.09 6.90
C ALA A 493 4.79 34.85 8.15
N VAL A 494 5.61 33.79 8.16
CA VAL A 494 6.61 33.56 9.22
C VAL A 494 7.63 34.70 9.26
N LEU A 495 8.14 35.14 8.10
CA LEU A 495 9.07 36.27 8.03
C LEU A 495 8.46 37.59 8.52
N ALA A 496 7.19 37.83 8.23
CA ALA A 496 6.46 39.02 8.68
C ALA A 496 6.26 39.06 10.20
N GLU A 497 6.00 37.91 10.82
CA GLU A 497 5.69 37.79 12.25
C GLU A 497 6.92 37.64 13.15
N LEU A 498 8.10 37.30 12.61
CA LEU A 498 9.33 37.24 13.38
C LEU A 498 9.83 38.65 13.77
N ALA A 499 10.12 38.84 15.06
CA ALA A 499 10.64 40.08 15.60
C ALA A 499 12.15 40.21 15.36
N GLU A 500 12.90 39.10 15.47
CA GLU A 500 14.36 39.14 15.42
C GLU A 500 14.89 39.14 13.97
N PRO A 501 15.82 40.06 13.61
CA PRO A 501 16.40 40.10 12.26
C PRO A 501 17.18 38.83 11.88
N SER A 502 17.89 38.23 12.83
CA SER A 502 18.67 36.99 12.65
C SER A 502 17.79 35.80 12.27
N GLN A 503 16.60 35.70 12.89
CA GLN A 503 15.61 34.66 12.61
C GLN A 503 14.99 34.84 11.23
N ARG A 504 14.72 36.09 10.83
CA ARG A 504 14.23 36.38 9.48
C ARG A 504 15.24 36.05 8.40
N GLU A 505 16.51 36.37 8.62
CA GLU A 505 17.58 36.04 7.67
C GLU A 505 17.75 34.53 7.49
N ALA A 506 17.66 33.75 8.57
CA ALA A 506 17.75 32.29 8.51
C ALA A 506 16.56 31.66 7.77
N VAL A 507 15.35 32.21 7.91
CA VAL A 507 14.15 31.75 7.16
C VAL A 507 14.23 32.15 5.67
N GLU A 508 14.82 33.29 5.33
CA GLU A 508 15.12 33.65 3.94
C GLU A 508 16.16 32.72 3.30
N GLN A 509 17.17 32.28 4.06
CA GLN A 509 18.13 31.28 3.58
C GLN A 509 17.46 29.92 3.35
N LEU A 510 16.51 29.53 4.20
CA LEU A 510 15.68 28.33 3.98
C LEU A 510 14.86 28.44 2.70
N ARG A 511 14.26 29.61 2.43
CA ARG A 511 13.48 29.87 1.22
C ARG A 511 14.36 29.79 -0.03
N ARG A 512 15.55 30.39 0.00
CA ARG A 512 16.54 30.31 -1.08
C ARG A 512 17.04 28.88 -1.30
N ALA A 513 17.31 28.12 -0.25
CA ALA A 513 17.72 26.72 -0.39
C ALA A 513 16.62 25.79 -0.90
N ARG A 514 15.35 26.20 -0.80
CA ARG A 514 14.19 25.43 -1.27
C ARG A 514 13.81 25.74 -2.72
N TRP A 515 14.01 26.98 -3.18
CA TRP A 515 13.49 27.44 -4.48
C TRP A 515 14.53 28.10 -5.40
N ALA A 516 15.78 28.26 -4.95
CA ALA A 516 16.91 28.74 -5.74
C ALA A 516 18.13 27.81 -5.53
N ASP A 517 19.27 28.06 -6.19
CA ASP A 517 20.55 27.35 -6.00
C ASP A 517 21.21 27.64 -4.62
N GLY A 518 20.42 27.59 -3.55
CA GLY A 518 20.89 27.82 -2.18
C GLY A 518 21.47 26.57 -1.53
N ASP A 519 22.45 26.75 -0.66
CA ASP A 519 23.09 25.68 0.10
C ASP A 519 22.20 25.24 1.29
N GLY A 520 21.54 24.09 1.16
CA GLY A 520 20.67 23.50 2.18
C GLY A 520 21.37 23.23 3.53
N PRO A 521 22.57 22.62 3.56
CA PRO A 521 23.39 22.53 4.77
C PRO A 521 23.64 23.87 5.47
N LEU A 522 23.98 24.93 4.72
CA LEU A 522 24.20 26.26 5.27
C LEU A 522 22.91 26.85 5.88
N ALA A 523 21.79 26.73 5.17
CA ALA A 523 20.48 27.18 5.68
C ALA A 523 20.09 26.47 6.99
N ARG A 524 20.34 25.16 7.11
CA ARG A 524 20.11 24.42 8.36
C ARG A 524 21.01 24.89 9.50
N ALA A 525 22.28 25.19 9.24
CA ALA A 525 23.20 25.70 10.25
C ALA A 525 22.80 27.09 10.75
N ALA A 526 22.35 27.96 9.85
CA ALA A 526 21.82 29.28 10.18
C ALA A 526 20.56 29.19 11.06
N LEU A 527 19.60 28.32 10.68
CA LEU A 527 18.39 28.09 11.48
C LEU A 527 18.69 27.52 12.86
N ARG A 528 19.62 26.56 12.98
CA ARG A 528 20.03 26.00 14.28
C ARG A 528 20.65 27.07 15.21
N THR A 529 21.31 28.07 14.62
CA THR A 529 21.91 29.17 15.37
C THR A 529 20.85 30.20 15.77
N ALA A 530 20.02 30.64 14.83
CA ALA A 530 19.03 31.70 15.04
C ALA A 530 17.84 31.26 15.93
N PHE A 531 17.44 29.98 15.89
CA PHE A 531 16.30 29.47 16.65
C PHE A 531 16.70 28.68 17.90
N ARG A 532 17.95 28.82 18.39
CA ARG A 532 18.45 28.10 19.58
C ARG A 532 17.55 28.27 20.81
N ASN A 533 16.95 29.46 20.96
CA ASN A 533 16.07 29.81 22.08
C ASN A 533 14.58 29.79 21.71
N GLY A 534 14.22 29.27 20.53
CA GLY A 534 12.87 29.31 19.97
C GLY A 534 12.57 30.59 19.17
N PRO A 535 11.43 30.64 18.46
CA PRO A 535 11.02 31.80 17.67
C PRO A 535 10.57 32.97 18.56
N VAL A 536 10.99 34.18 18.21
CA VAL A 536 10.54 35.41 18.86
C VAL A 536 9.56 36.12 17.92
N TRP A 537 8.27 36.04 18.26
CA TRP A 537 7.20 36.65 17.50
C TRP A 537 7.02 38.13 17.86
N ARG A 538 6.56 38.95 16.92
CA ARG A 538 6.18 40.33 17.18
C ARG A 538 4.96 40.34 18.09
N ALA A 539 4.95 41.22 19.10
CA ALA A 539 3.80 41.36 19.98
C ALA A 539 2.58 41.84 19.17
N ALA A 540 1.47 41.11 19.26
CA ALA A 540 0.21 41.52 18.65
C ALA A 540 -0.23 42.88 19.22
N LYS A 541 -0.58 43.82 18.32
CA LYS A 541 -1.20 45.09 18.70
C LYS A 541 -2.61 44.81 19.23
N VAL A 542 -2.76 44.66 20.55
CA VAL A 542 -4.08 44.50 21.17
C VAL A 542 -4.85 45.82 21.02
N ALA A 543 -5.85 45.83 20.13
CA ALA A 543 -6.83 46.89 20.09
C ALA A 543 -7.66 46.83 21.39
N LYS A 544 -7.68 47.94 22.16
CA LYS A 544 -8.56 48.05 23.33
C LYS A 544 -10.02 47.91 22.88
N PRO A 545 -10.85 47.09 23.56
CA PRO A 545 -12.28 47.07 23.29
C PRO A 545 -12.85 48.46 23.65
N GLY A 546 -13.52 49.10 22.69
CA GLY A 546 -14.30 50.31 22.96
C GLY A 546 -15.45 50.02 23.93
N PRO A 547 -15.89 51.01 24.74
CA PRO A 547 -16.97 50.80 25.69
C PRO A 547 -18.27 50.42 24.96
N LEU A 548 -19.00 49.46 25.54
CA LEU A 548 -20.28 48.95 25.06
C LEU A 548 -21.30 50.09 24.88
N PRO A 549 -22.15 50.05 23.84
CA PRO A 549 -23.21 51.04 23.65
C PRO A 549 -24.30 50.91 24.75
N PRO A 550 -24.95 52.03 25.15
CA PRO A 550 -25.92 52.04 26.24
C PRO A 550 -27.19 51.25 25.93
N LEU A 551 -27.72 50.59 26.96
CA LEU A 551 -28.85 49.66 26.92
C LEU A 551 -30.25 50.31 26.90
N TYR A 552 -30.36 51.61 26.67
CA TYR A 552 -31.66 52.28 26.50
C TYR A 552 -31.60 53.35 25.39
N PRO A 553 -32.66 53.48 24.56
CA PRO A 553 -32.80 54.61 23.66
C PRO A 553 -33.18 55.87 24.46
N GLU A 554 -32.55 57.01 24.15
CA GLU A 554 -32.98 58.30 24.70
C GLU A 554 -34.37 58.68 24.15
N ARG A 555 -35.18 59.32 25.00
CA ARG A 555 -36.54 59.77 24.70
C ARG A 555 -36.56 61.05 23.87
#